data_AF-A0A963Q558-F1
#
_entry.id   AF-A0A963Q558-F1
#
_cell.length_a   1.000
_cell.length_b   1.000
_cell.length_c   1.000
_cell.angle_alpha   90.00
_cell.angle_beta   90.00
_cell.angle_gamma   90.00
#
_symmetry.space_group_name_H-M   'P 1'
#
loop_
_entity.id
_entity.type
_entity.pdbx_description
1 polymer ?
#
loop_
_entity_poly.entity_id
_entity_poly.type
_entity_poly.pdbx_seq_one_letter_code
_entity_poly.pdbx_strand_id
1 'polypeptide(L)'
;MTDDNIPEPIHEDRVWSDERWIARVIKNEDDDGWAVSMTLHSESEPALVGPWTMGRDKKNPKPLDVTAFHTLVKTANEILRRHEQQLHAR
;
A
#
# COMPACT_ATOMS: atom_id res chain seq x y z
N MET A 1 -0.52 29.81 -10.93
CA MET A 1 -0.56 28.46 -11.52
C MET A 1 -0.17 27.54 -10.39
N THR A 2 -1.14 26.96 -9.69
CA THR A 2 -0.88 26.03 -8.59
C THR A 2 -0.35 24.74 -9.20
N ASP A 3 0.91 24.44 -8.92
CA ASP A 3 1.54 23.15 -9.19
C ASP A 3 0.82 22.12 -8.32
N ASP A 4 -0.29 21.60 -8.85
CA ASP A 4 -1.08 20.54 -8.25
C ASP A 4 -0.29 19.25 -8.44
N ASN A 5 0.77 19.08 -7.67
CA ASN A 5 1.62 17.88 -7.66
C ASN A 5 0.90 16.73 -6.93
N ILE A 6 -0.39 16.55 -7.21
CA ILE A 6 -1.13 15.36 -6.82
C ILE A 6 -0.89 14.37 -7.96
N PRO A 7 -0.16 13.27 -7.70
CA PRO A 7 0.08 12.27 -8.72
C PRO A 7 -1.25 11.74 -9.25
N GLU A 8 -1.33 11.58 -10.57
CA GLU A 8 -2.54 11.09 -11.23
C GLU A 8 -2.94 9.72 -10.63
N PRO A 9 -4.24 9.46 -10.45
CA PRO A 9 -4.70 8.19 -9.91
C PRO A 9 -4.32 7.05 -10.86
N ILE A 10 -3.73 5.99 -10.31
CA ILE A 10 -3.28 4.80 -11.04
C ILE A 10 -4.14 3.64 -10.59
N HIS A 11 -4.81 2.94 -11.50
CA HIS A 11 -5.68 1.81 -11.18
C HIS A 11 -5.26 0.57 -11.99
N GLU A 12 -4.15 -0.05 -11.60
CA GLU A 12 -3.60 -1.25 -12.23
C GLU A 12 -3.63 -2.46 -11.28
N ASP A 13 -3.61 -3.66 -11.85
CA ASP A 13 -3.67 -4.92 -11.09
C ASP A 13 -2.58 -5.05 -10.00
N ARG A 14 -1.42 -4.40 -10.16
CA ARG A 14 -0.30 -4.46 -9.20
C ARG A 14 0.03 -3.12 -8.57
N VAL A 15 -0.53 -2.03 -9.06
CA VAL A 15 -0.25 -0.69 -8.56
C VAL A 15 -1.56 0.07 -8.51
N TRP A 16 -1.92 0.53 -7.31
CA TRP A 16 -3.05 1.42 -7.13
C TRP A 16 -2.56 2.69 -6.46
N SER A 17 -2.92 3.85 -7.00
CA SER A 17 -2.58 5.16 -6.46
C SER A 17 -3.85 5.99 -6.42
N ASP A 18 -4.24 6.44 -5.24
CA ASP A 18 -5.37 7.34 -5.07
C ASP A 18 -5.20 8.16 -3.80
N GLU A 19 -5.78 9.36 -3.80
CA GLU A 19 -5.68 10.36 -2.74
C GLU A 19 -4.23 10.69 -2.33
N ARG A 20 -3.71 10.00 -1.31
CA ARG A 20 -2.39 10.18 -0.71
C ARG A 20 -1.58 8.89 -0.66
N TRP A 21 -2.13 7.79 -1.16
CA TRP A 21 -1.64 6.45 -0.92
C TRP A 21 -1.31 5.73 -2.23
N ILE A 22 -0.18 5.03 -2.22
CA ILE A 22 0.21 4.09 -3.24
C ILE A 22 0.23 2.69 -2.62
N ALA A 23 -0.56 1.78 -3.18
CA ALA A 23 -0.44 0.35 -2.97
C ALA A 23 0.37 -0.26 -4.11
N ARG A 24 1.42 -1.03 -3.79
CA ARG A 24 2.18 -1.80 -4.79
C ARG A 24 2.27 -3.24 -4.38
N VAL A 25 1.92 -4.14 -5.29
CA VAL A 25 2.13 -5.56 -5.11
C VAL A 25 3.52 -5.92 -5.62
N ILE A 26 4.36 -6.37 -4.70
CA ILE A 26 5.76 -6.73 -4.93
C ILE A 26 5.95 -8.22 -4.67
N LYS A 27 6.95 -8.83 -5.30
CA LYS A 27 7.34 -10.20 -4.97
C LYS A 27 7.95 -10.19 -3.57
N ASN A 28 7.52 -11.10 -2.70
CA ASN A 28 8.18 -11.29 -1.42
C ASN A 28 9.48 -12.06 -1.66
N GLU A 29 10.60 -11.58 -1.12
CA GLU A 29 11.90 -12.25 -1.26
C GLU A 29 12.11 -13.32 -0.17
N ASP A 30 11.44 -13.18 0.98
CA ASP A 30 11.55 -14.08 2.13
C ASP A 30 10.57 -15.27 2.06
N ASP A 31 9.47 -15.12 1.32
CA ASP A 31 8.47 -16.17 1.09
C ASP A 31 8.19 -16.33 -0.40
N ASP A 32 7.91 -17.55 -0.87
CA ASP A 32 7.46 -17.88 -2.24
C ASP A 32 6.04 -17.30 -2.54
N GLY A 33 5.86 -16.00 -2.35
CA GLY A 33 4.59 -15.32 -2.43
C GLY A 33 4.71 -13.85 -2.82
N TRP A 34 3.63 -13.12 -2.59
CA TRP A 34 3.54 -11.71 -2.88
C TRP A 34 3.38 -10.93 -1.58
N ALA A 35 3.84 -9.68 -1.59
CA ALA A 35 3.60 -8.72 -0.55
C ALA A 35 2.95 -7.47 -1.16
N VAL A 36 2.23 -6.72 -0.34
CA VAL A 36 1.73 -5.40 -0.70
C VAL A 36 2.44 -4.38 0.17
N SER A 37 2.96 -3.34 -0.46
CA SER A 37 3.49 -2.16 0.22
C SER A 37 2.50 -1.01 0.09
N MET A 38 2.27 -0.31 1.20
CA MET A 38 1.47 0.89 1.29
C MET A 38 2.37 2.07 1.64
N THR A 39 2.48 3.02 0.72
CA THR A 39 3.36 4.18 0.85
C THR A 39 2.55 5.46 0.70
N LEU A 40 2.82 6.44 1.56
CA LEU A 40 2.28 7.79 1.40
C LEU A 40 3.04 8.53 0.31
N HIS A 41 2.37 9.32 -0.51
CA HIS A 41 3.03 10.12 -1.55
C HIS A 41 4.11 11.08 -1.00
N SER A 42 3.96 11.53 0.25
CA SER A 42 4.92 12.41 0.93
C SER A 42 6.09 11.68 1.56
N GLU A 43 6.06 10.34 1.65
CA GLU A 43 7.02 9.54 2.38
C GLU A 43 7.84 8.66 1.44
N SER A 44 9.15 8.55 1.72
CA SER A 44 10.03 7.65 0.97
C SER A 44 9.87 6.19 1.38
N GLU A 45 9.42 5.94 2.62
CA GLU A 45 9.27 4.60 3.18
C GLU A 45 7.80 4.15 3.23
N PRO A 46 7.52 2.86 3.01
CA PRO A 46 6.17 2.33 3.17
C PRO A 46 5.75 2.34 4.64
N ALA A 47 4.55 2.84 4.91
CA ALA A 47 3.93 2.77 6.23
C ALA A 47 3.56 1.33 6.64
N LEU A 48 3.31 0.47 5.65
CA LEU A 48 2.98 -0.94 5.84
C LEU A 48 3.54 -1.76 4.69
N VAL A 49 4.16 -2.89 5.02
CA VAL A 49 4.43 -3.99 4.08
C VAL A 49 3.86 -5.25 4.69
N GLY A 50 3.03 -5.97 3.94
CA GLY A 50 2.36 -7.16 4.44
C GLY A 50 2.15 -8.22 3.36
N PRO A 51 1.87 -9.47 3.73
CA PRO A 51 1.63 -10.54 2.77
C PRO A 51 0.42 -10.23 1.89
N TRP A 52 0.53 -10.56 0.61
CA TRP A 52 -0.51 -10.39 -0.38
C TRP A 52 -0.95 -11.73 -0.95
N THR A 53 -2.25 -11.84 -1.21
CA THR A 53 -2.83 -13.11 -1.65
C THR A 53 -2.40 -13.44 -3.08
N MET A 54 -1.91 -14.67 -3.29
CA MET A 54 -1.74 -15.23 -4.63
C MET A 54 -3.11 -15.40 -5.31
N GLY A 55 -3.17 -15.04 -6.58
CA GLY A 55 -4.31 -15.21 -7.46
C GLY A 55 -4.64 -16.68 -7.68
N ARG A 56 -5.74 -16.93 -8.39
CA ARG A 56 -6.28 -18.27 -8.61
C ARG A 56 -5.32 -19.22 -9.33
N ASP A 57 -4.42 -18.67 -10.13
CA ASP A 57 -3.39 -19.42 -10.86
C ASP A 57 -2.20 -19.87 -9.98
N LYS A 58 -2.19 -19.48 -8.70
CA LYS A 58 -1.15 -19.79 -7.70
C LYS A 58 0.25 -19.32 -8.11
N LYS A 59 0.34 -18.34 -9.01
CA LYS A 59 1.61 -17.79 -9.50
C LYS A 59 1.60 -16.28 -9.49
N ASN A 60 0.55 -15.68 -10.03
CA ASN A 60 0.38 -14.23 -10.05
C ASN A 60 -0.30 -13.76 -8.78
N PRO A 61 -0.10 -12.50 -8.36
CA PRO A 61 -0.85 -11.97 -7.24
C PRO A 61 -2.32 -11.82 -7.61
N LYS A 62 -3.21 -11.83 -6.61
CA LYS A 62 -4.57 -11.34 -6.80
C LYS A 62 -4.49 -9.87 -7.25
N PRO A 63 -5.23 -9.44 -8.28
CA PRO A 63 -5.22 -8.04 -8.70
C PRO A 63 -5.69 -7.13 -7.56
N LEU A 64 -5.05 -5.97 -7.43
CA LEU A 64 -5.55 -4.89 -6.60
C LEU A 64 -6.86 -4.40 -7.19
N ASP A 65 -7.87 -4.31 -6.34
CA ASP A 65 -9.15 -3.71 -6.63
C ASP A 65 -9.43 -2.58 -5.63
N VAL A 66 -10.43 -1.75 -5.91
CA VAL A 66 -10.81 -0.60 -5.07
C VAL A 66 -11.13 -1.01 -3.62
N THR A 67 -11.69 -2.20 -3.41
CA THR A 67 -12.08 -2.67 -2.07
C THR A 67 -10.84 -3.08 -1.27
N ALA A 68 -9.94 -3.81 -1.92
CA ALA A 68 -8.62 -4.15 -1.41
C ALA A 68 -7.84 -2.89 -1.04
N PHE A 69 -7.76 -1.92 -1.96
CA PHE A 69 -7.05 -0.67 -1.76
C PHE A 69 -7.58 0.10 -0.54
N HIS A 70 -8.89 0.36 -0.46
CA HIS A 70 -9.47 1.07 0.69
C HIS A 70 -9.27 0.35 2.03
N THR A 71 -9.22 -0.98 2.03
CA THR A 71 -8.91 -1.75 3.24
C THR A 71 -7.46 -1.51 3.67
N LEU A 72 -6.52 -1.54 2.73
CA LEU A 72 -5.11 -1.28 3.00
C LEU A 72 -4.88 0.16 3.49
N VAL A 73 -5.56 1.14 2.89
CA VAL A 73 -5.52 2.55 3.33
C VAL A 73 -5.94 2.68 4.79
N LYS A 74 -7.03 2.01 5.21
CA LYS A 74 -7.47 2.02 6.61
C LYS A 74 -6.41 1.44 7.54
N THR A 75 -5.84 0.28 7.19
CA THR A 75 -4.80 -0.38 7.99
C THR A 75 -3.54 0.47 8.10
N ALA A 76 -3.06 1.04 6.99
CA ALA A 76 -1.87 1.87 6.98
C ALA A 76 -2.05 3.14 7.83
N ASN A 77 -3.22 3.78 7.78
CA ASN A 77 -3.56 4.90 8.66
C ASN A 77 -3.56 4.51 10.14
N GLU A 78 -4.07 3.32 10.49
CA GLU A 78 -4.05 2.84 11.88
C GLU A 78 -2.61 2.62 12.38
N ILE A 79 -1.75 2.04 11.53
CA ILE A 79 -0.34 1.81 11.85
C ILE A 79 0.39 3.13 12.10
N LEU A 80 0.22 4.12 11.22
CA LEU A 80 0.81 5.44 11.40
C LEU A 80 0.36 6.10 12.72
N ARG A 81 -0.95 6.09 13.01
CA ARG A 81 -1.47 6.61 14.28
C ARG A 81 -0.87 5.89 15.48
N ARG A 82 -0.72 4.57 15.41
CA ARG A 82 -0.12 3.77 16.47
C ARG A 82 1.38 4.07 16.64
N HIS A 83 2.09 4.32 15.55
CA HIS A 83 3.51 4.72 15.59
C HIS A 83 3.65 6.08 16.30
N GLU A 84 2.81 7.06 15.97
CA GLU A 84 2.80 8.36 16.66
C GLU A 84 2.48 8.23 18.17
N GLN A 85 1.50 7.39 18.52
CA GLN A 85 1.16 7.12 19.92
C GLN A 85 2.31 6.44 20.69
N GLN A 86 3.02 5.50 20.07
CA GLN A 86 4.19 4.85 20.70
C GLN A 86 5.34 5.83 20.94
N LEU A 87 5.51 6.83 20.07
CA LEU A 87 6.53 7.87 20.23
C LEU A 87 6.19 8.86 21.35
N HIS A 88 4.91 9.23 21.51
CA HIS A 88 4.46 10.15 22.57
C HIS A 88 4.27 9.49 23.95
N ALA A 89 4.18 8.16 24.01
CA ALA A 89 4.06 7.41 25.25
C ALA A 89 5.41 7.11 25.93
N ARG A 90 6.51 7.74 25.48
CA ARG A 90 7.86 7.59 26.03
C ARG A 90 8.21 8.71 27.00
#